data_AF-A0A3C0ZWW4-F1
#
_entry.id   AF-A0A3C0ZWW4-F1
#
_cell.length_a   1.000
_cell.length_b   1.000
_cell.length_c   1.000
_cell.angle_alpha   90.00
_cell.angle_beta   90.00
_cell.angle_gamma   90.00
#
_symmetry.space_group_name_H-M   'P 1'
#
loop_
_entity.id
_entity.type
_entity.pdbx_description
1 polymer ?
#
loop_
_entity_poly.entity_id
_entity_poly.type
_entity_poly.pdbx_seq_one_letter_code
_entity_poly.pdbx_strand_id
1 'polypeptide(L)'
;FPACGTDSCTYRIIAGKSCLYITDLGNGFFELDCSENEYSRFWQDYFDLKEDYRSIRRRIDPDQDPFLWEAAEHEKGIRILRQDPWEMLITFIISQNRNIPAIRRSVELLSETCGEKKTDSRGLEYYAFPEPAALAALTEKELSDCRLGYRCKYVHAAARAVEDGKIDLNSLREADDAAATDALTGLFGVGIKVASCVSLFGLHHIDSFPIDVWMKRILAEQYPEGYPFDRYSPYNGIYQQYMFAFYRHFY
;
A
#
# COMPACT_ATOMS: atom_id res chain seq x y z
N PHE A 1 10.04 -8.80 -8.61
CA PHE A 1 9.43 -9.66 -9.65
C PHE A 1 10.09 -11.02 -9.56
N PRO A 2 9.34 -12.12 -9.71
CA PRO A 2 9.93 -13.45 -9.58
C PRO A 2 10.96 -13.65 -10.67
N ALA A 3 12.17 -14.04 -10.28
CA ALA A 3 13.11 -14.69 -11.19
C ALA A 3 12.55 -16.09 -11.45
N CYS A 4 11.54 -16.19 -12.31
CA CYS A 4 10.84 -17.44 -12.54
C CYS A 4 11.58 -18.26 -13.60
N GLY A 5 12.52 -19.07 -13.14
CA GLY A 5 12.99 -20.26 -13.82
C GLY A 5 12.74 -21.46 -12.91
N THR A 6 11.65 -22.18 -13.17
CA THR A 6 11.34 -23.57 -12.71
C THR A 6 11.62 -23.95 -11.23
N ASP A 7 10.54 -24.26 -10.50
CA ASP A 7 10.46 -24.99 -9.20
C ASP A 7 10.37 -24.24 -7.85
N SER A 8 10.26 -22.91 -7.80
CA SER A 8 9.63 -22.19 -6.68
C SER A 8 9.49 -20.71 -7.00
N CYS A 9 8.37 -20.09 -6.62
CA CYS A 9 8.19 -18.64 -6.81
C CYS A 9 8.69 -17.91 -5.56
N THR A 10 9.87 -17.30 -5.66
CA THR A 10 10.39 -16.43 -4.59
C THR A 10 10.10 -14.95 -4.86
N TYR A 11 9.52 -14.27 -3.88
CA TYR A 11 9.32 -12.82 -3.85
C TYR A 11 10.37 -12.18 -2.95
N ARG A 12 11.00 -11.09 -3.41
CA ARG A 12 11.85 -10.22 -2.59
C ARG A 12 11.05 -8.96 -2.24
N ILE A 13 10.92 -8.67 -0.95
CA ILE A 13 10.14 -7.56 -0.39
C ILE A 13 11.10 -6.70 0.41
N ILE A 14 11.10 -5.40 0.13
CA ILE A 14 11.80 -4.40 0.95
C ILE A 14 10.69 -3.57 1.60
N ALA A 15 10.70 -3.50 2.92
CA ALA A 15 9.74 -2.73 3.71
C ALA A 15 10.46 -2.05 4.87
N GLY A 16 10.38 -0.71 4.92
CA GLY A 16 11.21 0.08 5.83
C GLY A 16 12.70 -0.21 5.63
N LYS A 17 13.37 -0.69 6.68
CA LYS A 17 14.81 -1.03 6.68
C LYS A 17 15.09 -2.53 6.51
N SER A 18 14.06 -3.33 6.29
CA SER A 18 14.13 -4.79 6.25
C SER A 18 13.96 -5.32 4.83
N CYS A 19 14.62 -6.42 4.51
CA CYS A 19 14.45 -7.18 3.28
C CYS A 19 14.06 -8.62 3.63
N LEU A 20 13.06 -9.16 2.94
CA LEU A 20 12.55 -10.51 3.12
C LEU A 20 12.39 -11.19 1.77
N TYR A 21 12.82 -12.44 1.70
CA TYR A 21 12.47 -13.38 0.66
C TYR A 21 11.38 -14.31 1.15
N ILE A 22 10.31 -14.40 0.37
CA ILE A 22 9.21 -15.34 0.60
C ILE A 22 9.22 -16.34 -0.54
N THR A 23 9.38 -17.62 -0.22
CA THR A 23 9.34 -18.71 -1.18
C THR A 23 8.05 -19.50 -1.02
N ASP A 24 7.27 -19.60 -2.09
CA ASP A 24 6.09 -20.48 -2.14
C ASP A 24 6.54 -21.95 -2.17
N LEU A 25 6.14 -22.71 -1.17
CA LEU A 25 6.42 -24.15 -1.04
C LEU A 25 5.26 -25.02 -1.56
N GLY A 26 4.18 -24.40 -2.04
CA GLY A 26 2.95 -25.05 -2.46
C GLY A 26 1.99 -25.34 -1.30
N ASN A 27 0.75 -25.68 -1.64
CA ASN A 27 -0.32 -26.04 -0.69
C ASN A 27 -0.59 -24.99 0.40
N GLY A 28 -0.31 -23.72 0.13
CA GLY A 28 -0.49 -22.62 1.09
C GLY A 28 0.61 -22.51 2.15
N PHE A 29 1.73 -23.20 1.98
CA PHE A 29 2.92 -23.05 2.82
C PHE A 29 3.92 -22.11 2.17
N PHE A 30 4.50 -21.23 2.98
CA PHE A 30 5.51 -20.26 2.56
C PHE A 30 6.70 -20.33 3.50
N GLU A 31 7.90 -20.27 2.93
CA GLU A 31 9.14 -20.06 3.68
C GLU A 31 9.49 -18.57 3.68
N LEU A 32 9.81 -18.03 4.85
CA LEU A 32 10.25 -16.65 5.06
C LEU A 32 11.71 -16.69 5.52
N ASP A 33 12.61 -15.99 4.83
CA ASP A 33 14.05 -16.01 5.14
C ASP A 33 14.46 -15.02 6.25
N CYS A 34 13.68 -14.95 7.33
CA CYS A 34 13.95 -14.11 8.48
C CYS A 34 14.06 -14.92 9.78
N SER A 35 14.65 -14.34 10.81
CA SER A 35 14.63 -14.93 12.15
C SER A 35 13.22 -14.92 12.75
N GLU A 36 12.94 -15.81 13.70
CA GLU A 36 11.67 -15.83 14.45
C GLU A 36 11.38 -14.49 15.15
N ASN A 37 12.43 -13.80 15.60
CA ASN A 37 12.30 -12.49 16.23
C ASN A 37 11.91 -11.39 15.22
N GLU A 38 12.45 -11.41 14.00
CA GLU A 38 12.04 -10.48 12.94
C GLU A 38 10.62 -10.77 12.46
N TYR A 39 10.28 -12.06 12.33
CA TYR A 39 8.93 -12.49 11.99
C TYR A 39 7.90 -11.95 12.99
N SER A 40 8.09 -12.25 14.28
CA SER A 40 7.15 -11.88 15.34
C SER A 40 7.06 -10.37 15.62
N ARG A 41 8.15 -9.61 15.40
CA ARG A 41 8.17 -8.16 15.66
C ARG A 41 7.76 -7.29 14.49
N PHE A 42 7.82 -7.81 13.26
CA PHE A 42 7.61 -6.98 12.07
C PHE A 42 6.77 -7.70 11.02
N TRP A 43 7.22 -8.84 10.49
CA TRP A 43 6.58 -9.43 9.30
C TRP A 43 5.17 -9.99 9.57
N GLN A 44 4.93 -10.55 10.76
CA GLN A 44 3.60 -11.06 11.12
C GLN A 44 2.55 -9.95 11.06
N ASP A 45 2.88 -8.76 11.58
CA ASP A 45 1.98 -7.61 11.58
C ASP A 45 1.96 -6.93 10.19
N TYR A 46 3.11 -6.83 9.50
CA TYR A 46 3.18 -6.29 8.14
C TYR A 46 2.24 -7.00 7.15
N PHE A 47 2.17 -8.34 7.21
CA PHE A 47 1.25 -9.14 6.39
C PHE A 47 -0.14 -9.29 7.02
N ASP A 48 -0.39 -8.63 8.15
CA ASP A 48 -1.65 -8.61 8.88
C ASP A 48 -2.12 -10.02 9.28
N LEU A 49 -1.20 -10.97 9.55
CA LEU A 49 -1.51 -12.41 9.65
C LEU A 49 -2.38 -12.79 10.85
N LYS A 50 -2.56 -11.89 11.81
CA LYS A 50 -3.43 -12.10 12.97
C LYS A 50 -4.91 -11.95 12.63
N GLU A 51 -5.25 -11.20 11.58
CA GLU A 51 -6.64 -10.93 11.20
C GLU A 51 -7.26 -12.10 10.42
N ASP A 52 -8.49 -12.48 10.76
CA ASP A 52 -9.20 -13.58 10.09
C ASP A 52 -10.00 -13.09 8.88
N TYR A 53 -9.29 -12.91 7.75
CA TYR A 53 -9.91 -12.54 6.47
C TYR A 53 -10.97 -13.55 6.00
N ARG A 54 -10.89 -14.82 6.41
CA ARG A 54 -11.94 -15.80 6.08
C ARG A 54 -13.24 -15.44 6.78
N SER A 55 -13.17 -15.05 8.06
CA SER A 55 -14.35 -14.59 8.79
C SER A 55 -14.92 -13.29 8.23
N ILE A 56 -14.06 -12.38 7.74
CA ILE A 56 -14.50 -11.15 7.05
C ILE A 56 -15.26 -11.49 5.75
N ARG A 57 -14.73 -12.38 4.91
CA ARG A 57 -15.42 -12.80 3.68
C ARG A 57 -16.75 -13.50 3.94
N ARG A 58 -16.84 -14.31 5.00
CA ARG A 58 -18.08 -14.99 5.40
C ARG A 58 -19.23 -14.05 5.79
N ARG A 59 -18.97 -12.74 5.97
CA ARG A 59 -20.03 -11.74 6.19
C ARG A 59 -20.77 -11.35 4.91
N ILE A 60 -20.21 -11.67 3.74
CA ILE A 60 -20.86 -11.37 2.46
C ILE A 60 -21.96 -12.40 2.23
N ASP A 61 -23.20 -11.92 2.15
CA ASP A 61 -24.36 -12.74 1.78
C ASP A 61 -24.41 -12.89 0.25
N PRO A 62 -24.21 -14.10 -0.31
CA PRO A 62 -24.18 -14.31 -1.75
C PRO A 62 -25.52 -14.02 -2.45
N ASP A 63 -26.64 -14.09 -1.73
CA ASP A 63 -27.96 -13.80 -2.30
C ASP A 63 -28.23 -12.29 -2.35
N GLN A 64 -27.62 -11.52 -1.44
CA GLN A 64 -27.76 -10.06 -1.40
C GLN A 64 -26.68 -9.32 -2.21
N ASP A 65 -25.47 -9.85 -2.29
CA ASP A 65 -24.34 -9.26 -3.02
C ASP A 65 -23.50 -10.35 -3.72
N PRO A 66 -24.05 -10.93 -4.80
CA PRO A 66 -23.38 -12.01 -5.54
C PRO A 66 -22.05 -11.57 -6.16
N PHE A 67 -21.96 -10.31 -6.62
CA PHE A 67 -20.73 -9.77 -7.22
C PHE A 67 -19.59 -9.70 -6.19
N LEU A 68 -19.83 -9.09 -5.02
CA LEU A 68 -18.80 -9.02 -3.99
C LEU A 68 -18.40 -10.40 -3.48
N TRP A 69 -19.37 -11.31 -3.35
CA TRP A 69 -19.10 -12.68 -2.92
C TRP A 69 -18.18 -13.40 -3.90
N GLU A 70 -18.49 -13.33 -5.20
CA GLU A 70 -17.66 -13.93 -6.26
C GLU A 70 -16.25 -13.33 -6.27
N ALA A 71 -16.15 -12.01 -6.23
CA ALA A 71 -14.88 -11.31 -6.17
C ALA A 71 -14.04 -11.74 -4.96
N ALA A 72 -14.67 -11.86 -3.79
CA ALA A 72 -13.99 -12.24 -2.55
C ALA A 72 -13.54 -13.71 -2.53
N GLU A 73 -14.30 -14.62 -3.14
CA GLU A 73 -13.91 -16.03 -3.24
C GLU A 73 -12.79 -16.25 -4.27
N HIS A 74 -12.81 -15.52 -5.38
CA HIS A 74 -11.74 -15.56 -6.38
C HIS A 74 -10.43 -14.99 -5.81
N GLU A 75 -10.52 -13.86 -5.09
CA GLU A 75 -9.38 -13.10 -4.58
C GLU A 75 -9.07 -13.38 -3.10
N LYS A 76 -9.45 -14.57 -2.58
CA LYS A 76 -9.35 -14.95 -1.17
C LYS A 76 -7.94 -14.90 -0.53
N GLY A 77 -6.90 -14.81 -1.37
CA GLY A 77 -5.51 -14.67 -0.95
C GLY A 77 -5.08 -13.22 -0.64
N ILE A 78 -5.89 -12.21 -1.00
CA ILE A 78 -5.58 -10.81 -0.75
C ILE A 78 -5.64 -10.49 0.75
N ARG A 79 -4.66 -9.71 1.21
CA ARG A 79 -4.56 -9.10 2.54
C ARG A 79 -4.14 -7.64 2.40
N ILE A 80 -4.59 -6.78 3.32
CA ILE A 80 -4.13 -5.40 3.42
C ILE A 80 -2.84 -5.37 4.21
N LEU A 81 -1.73 -5.02 3.56
CA LEU A 81 -0.45 -4.87 4.24
C LEU A 81 -0.47 -3.68 5.20
N ARG A 82 0.18 -3.81 6.36
CA ARG A 82 0.41 -2.72 7.32
C ARG A 82 1.71 -2.00 6.97
N GLN A 83 1.69 -1.23 5.88
CA GLN A 83 2.88 -0.53 5.39
C GLN A 83 3.19 0.72 6.22
N ASP A 84 4.40 1.25 6.02
CA ASP A 84 4.82 2.50 6.64
C ASP A 84 4.01 3.68 6.07
N PRO A 85 3.42 4.58 6.90
CA PRO A 85 2.57 5.65 6.41
C PRO A 85 3.33 6.67 5.58
N TRP A 86 4.62 6.88 5.90
CA TRP A 86 5.48 7.81 5.18
C TRP A 86 5.80 7.29 3.77
N GLU A 87 6.20 6.03 3.65
CA GLU A 87 6.40 5.37 2.36
C GLU A 87 5.11 5.37 1.52
N MET A 88 3.96 5.12 2.13
CA MET A 88 2.66 5.16 1.45
C MET A 88 2.29 6.58 1.00
N LEU A 89 2.52 7.60 1.82
CA LEU A 89 2.29 9.00 1.45
C LEU A 89 3.05 9.37 0.18
N ILE A 90 4.37 9.15 0.18
CA ILE A 90 5.21 9.49 -0.98
C ILE A 90 4.86 8.64 -2.19
N THR A 91 4.68 7.32 -2.03
CA THR A 91 4.34 6.41 -3.13
C THR A 91 3.00 6.78 -3.77
N PHE A 92 1.97 7.11 -2.99
CA PHE A 92 0.69 7.51 -3.56
C PHE A 92 0.67 8.93 -4.12
N ILE A 93 1.47 9.86 -3.60
CA ILE A 93 1.74 11.14 -4.28
C ILE A 93 2.32 10.88 -5.66
N ILE A 94 3.31 9.98 -5.78
CA ILE A 94 3.94 9.60 -7.05
C ILE A 94 2.94 8.91 -7.99
N SER A 95 1.98 8.15 -7.44
CA SER A 95 1.00 7.37 -8.19
C SER A 95 -0.01 8.18 -8.99
N GLN A 96 -0.24 9.44 -8.61
CA GLN A 96 -1.24 10.30 -9.23
C GLN A 96 -1.05 10.31 -10.75
N ASN A 97 -2.06 9.97 -11.56
CA ASN A 97 -1.99 9.96 -13.03
C ASN A 97 -0.71 9.28 -13.60
N ARG A 98 -0.41 8.06 -13.16
CA ARG A 98 0.79 7.33 -13.57
C ARG A 98 0.56 5.81 -13.58
N ASN A 99 1.26 5.09 -14.45
CA ASN A 99 1.21 3.62 -14.49
C ASN A 99 2.18 2.99 -13.47
N ILE A 100 1.88 1.75 -13.06
CA ILE A 100 2.62 1.02 -12.02
C ILE A 100 4.13 0.91 -12.34
N PRO A 101 4.57 0.53 -13.56
CA PRO A 101 6.01 0.45 -13.86
C PRO A 101 6.75 1.78 -13.65
N ALA A 102 6.16 2.90 -14.08
CA ALA A 102 6.77 4.20 -13.90
C ALA A 102 6.81 4.62 -12.42
N ILE A 103 5.74 4.35 -11.65
CA ILE A 103 5.69 4.59 -10.20
C ILE A 103 6.83 3.87 -9.51
N ARG A 104 6.95 2.55 -9.75
CA ARG A 104 8.01 1.71 -9.18
C ARG A 104 9.40 2.27 -9.49
N ARG A 105 9.64 2.65 -10.74
CA ARG A 105 10.95 3.19 -11.13
C ARG A 105 11.31 4.48 -10.38
N SER A 106 10.33 5.35 -10.10
CA SER A 106 10.62 6.56 -9.31
C SER A 106 10.84 6.28 -7.83
N VAL A 107 10.13 5.31 -7.26
CA VAL A 107 10.37 4.86 -5.89
C VAL A 107 11.78 4.27 -5.78
N GLU A 108 12.16 3.39 -6.70
CA GLU A 108 13.52 2.82 -6.78
C GLU A 108 14.58 3.92 -6.90
N LEU A 109 14.39 4.90 -7.79
CA LEU A 109 15.32 6.03 -7.94
C LEU A 109 15.43 6.88 -6.67
N LEU A 110 14.31 7.15 -5.98
CA LEU A 110 14.34 7.90 -4.72
C LEU A 110 15.15 7.14 -3.65
N SER A 111 14.91 5.84 -3.51
CA SER A 111 15.67 4.98 -2.60
C SER A 111 17.15 4.92 -2.99
N GLU A 112 17.49 4.74 -4.28
CA GLU A 112 18.88 4.77 -4.77
C GLU A 112 19.58 6.13 -4.51
N THR A 113 18.83 7.24 -4.56
CA THR A 113 19.38 8.59 -4.44
C THR A 113 19.61 9.01 -2.99
N CYS A 114 18.68 8.69 -2.09
CA CYS A 114 18.72 9.19 -0.70
C CYS A 114 18.27 8.17 0.36
N GLY A 115 18.07 6.92 -0.03
CA GLY A 115 17.82 5.82 0.87
C GLY A 115 19.11 5.30 1.53
N GLU A 116 18.96 4.71 2.70
CA GLU A 116 20.08 4.07 3.38
C GLU A 116 20.50 2.79 2.62
N LYS A 117 21.77 2.71 2.23
CA LYS A 117 22.33 1.52 1.60
C LYS A 117 22.43 0.37 2.61
N LYS A 118 21.90 -0.79 2.24
CA LYS A 118 21.87 -2.02 3.04
C LYS A 118 22.27 -3.23 2.21
N THR A 119 22.51 -4.34 2.90
CA THR A 119 22.81 -5.65 2.30
C THR A 119 21.78 -6.66 2.80
N ASP A 120 21.23 -7.47 1.90
CA ASP A 120 20.25 -8.49 2.28
C ASP A 120 20.91 -9.81 2.74
N SER A 121 20.07 -10.78 3.14
CA SER A 121 20.46 -12.13 3.57
C SER A 121 21.28 -12.91 2.55
N ARG A 122 21.25 -12.51 1.26
CA ARG A 122 21.95 -13.15 0.15
C ARG A 122 23.21 -12.38 -0.29
N GLY A 123 23.57 -11.31 0.42
CA GLY A 123 24.74 -10.49 0.12
C GLY A 123 24.52 -9.47 -1.00
N LEU A 124 23.28 -9.25 -1.46
CA LEU A 124 22.98 -8.26 -2.48
C LEU A 124 22.69 -6.90 -1.84
N GLU A 125 23.23 -5.85 -2.45
CA GLU A 125 22.98 -4.48 -2.01
C GLU A 125 21.56 -4.04 -2.39
N TYR A 126 20.96 -3.23 -1.53
CA TYR A 126 19.71 -2.52 -1.78
C TYR A 126 19.69 -1.20 -1.04
N TYR A 127 18.67 -0.38 -1.34
CA TYR A 127 18.44 0.87 -0.65
C TYR A 127 17.07 0.81 0.03
N ALA A 128 17.05 1.12 1.33
CA ALA A 128 15.81 1.28 2.07
C ALA A 128 15.02 2.49 1.54
N PHE A 129 13.72 2.55 1.82
CA PHE A 129 12.95 3.76 1.52
C PHE A 129 13.53 4.96 2.30
N PRO A 130 13.68 6.15 1.67
CA PRO A 130 14.36 7.27 2.31
C PRO A 130 13.57 7.83 3.49
N GLU A 131 14.28 8.24 4.55
CA GLU A 131 13.69 8.95 5.68
C GLU A 131 13.24 10.37 5.26
N PRO A 132 12.26 10.99 5.95
CA PRO A 132 11.78 12.35 5.63
C PRO A 132 12.91 13.38 5.52
N ALA A 133 13.83 13.41 6.48
CA ALA A 133 14.99 14.29 6.50
C ALA A 133 15.86 14.17 5.23
N ALA A 134 16.15 12.94 4.80
CA ALA A 134 17.00 12.67 3.65
C ALA A 134 16.35 13.15 2.35
N LEU A 135 15.04 12.90 2.20
CA LEU A 135 14.29 13.34 1.03
C LEU A 135 14.11 14.87 1.01
N ALA A 136 13.89 15.49 2.17
CA ALA A 136 13.76 16.94 2.33
C ALA A 136 15.06 17.69 2.00
N ALA A 137 16.21 17.06 2.21
CA ALA A 137 17.54 17.62 1.94
C ALA A 137 17.93 17.62 0.46
N LEU A 138 17.21 16.89 -0.39
CA LEU A 138 17.51 16.82 -1.82
C LEU A 138 17.39 18.19 -2.50
N THR A 139 18.29 18.42 -3.45
CA THR A 139 18.21 19.55 -4.38
C THR A 139 17.12 19.34 -5.42
N GLU A 140 16.68 20.42 -6.07
CA GLU A 140 15.71 20.36 -7.17
C GLU A 140 16.20 19.44 -8.31
N LYS A 141 17.50 19.43 -8.57
CA LYS A 141 18.12 18.57 -9.58
C LYS A 141 18.00 17.09 -9.21
N GLU A 142 18.38 16.71 -8.00
CA GLU A 142 18.30 15.31 -7.54
C GLU A 142 16.86 14.79 -7.54
N LEU A 143 15.90 15.63 -7.13
CA LEU A 143 14.47 15.28 -7.20
C LEU A 143 13.97 15.13 -8.65
N SER A 144 14.46 15.98 -9.56
CA SER A 144 14.14 15.88 -10.99
C SER A 144 14.66 14.57 -11.59
N ASP A 145 15.86 14.16 -11.22
CA ASP A 145 16.49 12.91 -11.68
C ASP A 145 15.71 11.66 -11.24
N CYS A 146 14.91 11.76 -10.18
CA CYS A 146 13.98 10.72 -9.73
C CYS A 146 12.71 10.54 -10.60
N ARG A 147 12.59 11.29 -11.71
CA ARG A 147 11.50 11.18 -12.71
C ARG A 147 10.10 11.43 -12.14
N LEU A 148 9.98 12.33 -11.17
CA LEU A 148 8.71 12.66 -10.51
C LEU A 148 7.81 13.57 -11.36
N GLY A 149 8.40 14.31 -12.32
CA GLY A 149 7.72 15.33 -13.10
C GLY A 149 7.17 16.44 -12.22
N TYR A 150 5.94 16.90 -12.47
CA TYR A 150 5.31 17.94 -11.67
C TYR A 150 5.09 17.56 -10.18
N ARG A 151 5.23 16.29 -9.82
CA ARG A 151 5.08 15.80 -8.44
C ARG A 151 6.31 16.07 -7.58
N CYS A 152 7.42 16.50 -8.19
CA CYS A 152 8.64 16.92 -7.47
C CYS A 152 8.32 17.88 -6.31
N LYS A 153 7.57 18.96 -6.59
CA LYS A 153 7.12 19.93 -5.57
C LYS A 153 6.19 19.34 -4.50
N TYR A 154 5.43 18.28 -4.81
CA TYR A 154 4.52 17.65 -3.84
C TYR A 154 5.29 16.73 -2.90
N VAL A 155 6.17 15.90 -3.46
CA VAL A 155 7.05 14.99 -2.71
C VAL A 155 7.96 15.79 -1.78
N HIS A 156 8.58 16.86 -2.27
CA HIS A 156 9.45 17.71 -1.45
C HIS A 156 8.69 18.46 -0.36
N ALA A 157 7.51 19.02 -0.67
CA ALA A 157 6.67 19.68 0.33
C ALA A 157 6.18 18.71 1.41
N ALA A 158 5.80 17.47 1.04
CA ALA A 158 5.41 16.44 1.99
C ALA A 158 6.58 16.04 2.90
N ALA A 159 7.78 15.85 2.36
CA ALA A 159 8.98 15.56 3.15
C ALA A 159 9.28 16.66 4.15
N ARG A 160 9.21 17.92 3.73
CA ARG A 160 9.39 19.07 4.62
C ARG A 160 8.30 19.15 5.69
N ALA A 161 7.04 18.89 5.35
CA ALA A 161 5.96 18.93 6.33
C ALA A 161 6.13 17.87 7.43
N VAL A 162 6.54 16.66 7.08
CA VAL A 162 6.82 15.58 8.04
C VAL A 162 8.07 15.90 8.86
N GLU A 163 9.16 16.31 8.21
CA GLU A 163 10.42 16.66 8.87
C GLU A 163 10.28 17.84 9.85
N ASP A 164 9.53 18.88 9.47
CA ASP A 164 9.25 20.03 10.33
C ASP A 164 8.25 19.72 11.46
N GLY A 165 7.71 18.50 11.54
CA GLY A 165 6.72 18.09 12.54
C GLY A 165 5.33 18.73 12.34
N LYS A 166 5.02 19.24 11.14
CA LYS A 166 3.69 19.81 10.82
C LYS A 166 2.60 18.73 10.75
N ILE A 167 2.99 17.49 10.51
CA ILE A 167 2.12 16.32 10.52
C ILE A 167 2.88 15.15 11.14
N ASP A 168 2.25 14.46 12.09
CA ASP A 168 2.75 13.20 12.64
C ASP A 168 1.90 12.06 12.06
N LEU A 169 2.41 11.40 11.03
CA LEU A 169 1.70 10.31 10.34
C LEU A 169 1.45 9.11 11.26
N ASN A 170 2.27 8.87 12.27
CA ASN A 170 2.06 7.74 13.19
C ASN A 170 0.89 8.01 14.13
N SER A 171 0.72 9.26 14.58
CA SER A 171 -0.45 9.65 15.38
C SER A 171 -1.78 9.42 14.64
N LEU A 172 -1.78 9.50 13.31
CA LEU A 172 -2.98 9.32 12.49
C LEU A 172 -3.48 7.87 12.45
N ARG A 173 -2.68 6.89 12.87
CA ARG A 173 -3.13 5.48 12.96
C ARG A 173 -4.32 5.33 13.89
N GLU A 174 -4.34 6.09 14.97
CA GLU A 174 -5.39 6.07 16.00
C GLU A 174 -6.43 7.19 15.80
N ALA A 175 -6.29 8.02 14.77
CA ALA A 175 -7.25 9.07 14.44
C ALA A 175 -8.50 8.47 13.76
N ASP A 176 -9.62 9.16 13.91
CA ASP A 176 -10.80 8.84 13.09
C ASP A 176 -10.59 9.21 11.61
N ASP A 177 -11.41 8.63 10.73
CA ASP A 177 -11.28 8.77 9.28
C ASP A 177 -11.35 10.23 8.81
N ALA A 178 -12.16 11.06 9.47
CA ALA A 178 -12.32 12.47 9.12
C ALA A 178 -11.05 13.26 9.46
N ALA A 179 -10.54 13.10 10.68
CA ALA A 179 -9.31 13.75 11.13
C ALA A 179 -8.09 13.30 10.30
N ALA A 180 -7.97 12.01 10.00
CA ALA A 180 -6.90 11.50 9.15
C ALA A 180 -6.99 12.06 7.73
N THR A 181 -8.20 12.11 7.15
CA THR A 181 -8.44 12.67 5.82
C THR A 181 -8.10 14.17 5.77
N ASP A 182 -8.56 14.94 6.75
CA ASP A 182 -8.30 16.39 6.83
C ASP A 182 -6.80 16.67 6.97
N ALA A 183 -6.11 15.94 7.85
CA ALA A 183 -4.66 16.08 8.04
C ALA A 183 -3.89 15.76 6.75
N LEU A 184 -4.22 14.66 6.08
CA LEU A 184 -3.55 14.23 4.85
C LEU A 184 -3.83 15.18 3.69
N THR A 185 -5.09 15.61 3.50
CA THR A 185 -5.48 16.52 2.40
C THR A 185 -5.02 17.97 2.62
N GLY A 186 -4.62 18.33 3.83
CA GLY A 186 -3.90 19.58 4.11
C GLY A 186 -2.52 19.66 3.48
N LEU A 187 -1.93 18.53 3.05
CA LEU A 187 -0.63 18.48 2.40
C LEU A 187 -0.71 18.90 0.92
N PHE A 188 0.26 19.70 0.49
CA PHE A 188 0.31 20.20 -0.88
C PHE A 188 0.44 19.05 -1.91
N GLY A 189 -0.59 18.91 -2.76
CA GLY A 189 -0.63 17.88 -3.79
C GLY A 189 -1.21 16.53 -3.33
N VAL A 190 -1.81 16.48 -2.13
CA VAL A 190 -2.55 15.32 -1.62
C VAL A 190 -4.04 15.60 -1.71
N GLY A 191 -4.73 14.92 -2.63
CA GLY A 191 -6.19 14.94 -2.71
C GLY A 191 -6.83 13.74 -2.05
N ILE A 192 -8.18 13.71 -2.01
CA ILE A 192 -8.97 12.65 -1.35
C ILE A 192 -8.56 11.23 -1.74
N LYS A 193 -8.25 10.99 -3.02
CA LYS A 193 -7.80 9.67 -3.49
C LYS A 193 -6.48 9.26 -2.83
N VAL A 194 -5.51 10.17 -2.79
CA VAL A 194 -4.21 9.88 -2.17
C VAL A 194 -4.39 9.67 -0.68
N ALA A 195 -5.14 10.55 -0.01
CA ALA A 195 -5.46 10.41 1.41
C ALA A 195 -6.10 9.05 1.72
N SER A 196 -7.15 8.64 1.01
CA SER A 196 -7.81 7.35 1.21
C SER A 196 -6.86 6.16 1.05
N CYS A 197 -5.94 6.21 0.08
CA CYS A 197 -4.93 5.17 -0.10
C CYS A 197 -3.93 5.14 1.06
N VAL A 198 -3.50 6.30 1.55
CA VAL A 198 -2.63 6.37 2.74
C VAL A 198 -3.35 5.87 3.98
N SER A 199 -4.63 6.22 4.17
CA SER A 199 -5.45 5.69 5.26
C SER A 199 -5.55 4.17 5.22
N LEU A 200 -5.89 3.58 4.07
CA LEU A 200 -6.04 2.14 3.95
C LEU A 200 -4.70 1.38 4.08
N PHE A 201 -3.68 1.78 3.32
CA PHE A 201 -2.45 0.99 3.19
C PHE A 201 -1.34 1.40 4.17
N GLY A 202 -1.34 2.66 4.62
CA GLY A 202 -0.34 3.21 5.54
C GLY A 202 -0.85 3.23 6.97
N LEU A 203 -2.03 3.80 7.21
CA LEU A 203 -2.62 3.91 8.55
C LEU A 203 -3.36 2.64 8.99
N HIS A 204 -3.70 1.77 8.04
CA HIS A 204 -4.50 0.57 8.26
C HIS A 204 -5.92 0.85 8.77
N HIS A 205 -6.50 1.96 8.30
CA HIS A 205 -7.93 2.26 8.43
C HIS A 205 -8.69 1.39 7.44
N ILE A 206 -9.00 0.16 7.85
CA ILE A 206 -9.59 -0.91 7.01
C ILE A 206 -11.00 -0.62 6.47
N ASP A 207 -11.66 0.43 6.99
CA ASP A 207 -12.93 0.91 6.47
C ASP A 207 -12.77 2.01 5.39
N SER A 208 -11.56 2.55 5.21
CA SER A 208 -11.27 3.49 4.14
C SER A 208 -11.48 2.83 2.77
N PHE A 209 -12.21 3.51 1.89
CA PHE A 209 -12.59 3.00 0.57
C PHE A 209 -12.03 3.86 -0.57
N PRO A 210 -10.78 3.62 -1.03
CA PRO A 210 -10.18 4.41 -2.09
C PRO A 210 -10.93 4.28 -3.43
N ILE A 211 -11.41 5.41 -3.97
CA ILE A 211 -12.14 5.45 -5.24
C ILE A 211 -11.23 6.01 -6.34
N ASP A 212 -10.72 5.14 -7.20
CA ASP A 212 -10.04 5.50 -8.44
C ASP A 212 -10.96 5.35 -9.66
N VAL A 213 -10.40 5.45 -10.88
CA VAL A 213 -11.17 5.32 -12.11
C VAL A 213 -11.76 3.92 -12.32
N TRP A 214 -11.14 2.86 -11.80
CA TRP A 214 -11.65 1.49 -11.89
C TRP A 214 -12.76 1.27 -10.87
N MET A 215 -12.57 1.71 -9.63
CA MET A 215 -13.62 1.66 -8.61
C MET A 215 -14.85 2.47 -9.02
N LYS A 216 -14.68 3.63 -9.67
CA LYS A 216 -15.83 4.37 -10.23
C LYS A 216 -16.62 3.55 -11.25
N ARG A 217 -15.95 2.75 -12.09
CA ARG A 217 -16.62 1.88 -13.07
C ARG A 217 -17.34 0.73 -12.38
N ILE A 218 -16.65 0.04 -11.47
CA ILE A 218 -17.24 -1.04 -10.66
C ILE A 218 -18.49 -0.56 -9.93
N LEU A 219 -18.41 0.58 -9.24
CA LEU A 219 -19.55 1.14 -8.51
C LEU A 219 -20.71 1.48 -9.46
N ALA A 220 -20.43 2.10 -10.61
CA ALA A 220 -21.47 2.45 -11.58
C ALA A 220 -22.14 1.22 -12.21
N GLU A 221 -21.40 0.13 -12.43
CA GLU A 221 -21.89 -1.08 -13.10
C GLU A 221 -22.56 -2.07 -12.13
N GLN A 222 -21.95 -2.30 -10.97
CA GLN A 222 -22.36 -3.34 -10.02
C GLN A 222 -23.23 -2.80 -8.88
N TYR A 223 -23.14 -1.50 -8.59
CA TYR A 223 -23.89 -0.85 -7.51
C TYR A 223 -24.57 0.46 -7.99
N PRO A 224 -25.43 0.42 -9.02
CA PRO A 224 -26.07 1.62 -9.57
C PRO A 224 -26.93 2.37 -8.55
N GLU A 225 -27.48 1.65 -7.56
CA GLU A 225 -28.26 2.22 -6.44
C GLU A 225 -27.40 2.63 -5.24
N GLY A 226 -26.07 2.50 -5.35
CA GLY A 226 -25.11 2.81 -4.30
C GLY A 226 -24.60 1.57 -3.56
N TYR A 227 -23.31 1.60 -3.22
CA TYR A 227 -22.67 0.55 -2.41
C TYR A 227 -23.08 0.70 -0.94
N PRO A 228 -23.51 -0.38 -0.24
CA PRO A 228 -24.04 -0.30 1.11
C PRO A 228 -22.92 -0.27 2.17
N PHE A 229 -22.23 0.87 2.29
CA PHE A 229 -21.09 1.06 3.21
C PHE A 229 -21.36 0.61 4.65
N ASP A 230 -22.52 0.94 5.22
CA ASP A 230 -22.87 0.59 6.61
C ASP A 230 -22.96 -0.93 6.83
N ARG A 231 -23.37 -1.69 5.80
CA ARG A 231 -23.47 -3.16 5.88
C ARG A 231 -22.11 -3.80 5.99
N TYR A 232 -21.13 -3.23 5.31
CA TYR A 232 -19.80 -3.81 5.14
C TYR A 232 -18.73 -3.18 6.04
N SER A 233 -19.11 -2.16 6.81
CA SER A 233 -18.27 -1.63 7.88
C SER A 233 -17.95 -2.71 8.94
N PRO A 234 -16.73 -2.74 9.51
CA PRO A 234 -15.61 -1.82 9.28
C PRO A 234 -14.60 -2.33 8.23
N TYR A 235 -15.02 -3.07 7.21
CA TYR A 235 -14.13 -3.75 6.25
C TYR A 235 -14.29 -3.28 4.81
N ASN A 236 -14.87 -2.10 4.60
CA ASN A 236 -15.11 -1.56 3.26
C ASN A 236 -13.84 -1.55 2.39
N GLY A 237 -12.67 -1.20 2.97
CA GLY A 237 -11.39 -1.21 2.26
C GLY A 237 -10.92 -2.60 1.82
N ILE A 238 -11.22 -3.64 2.61
CA ILE A 238 -10.90 -5.03 2.24
C ILE A 238 -11.77 -5.48 1.06
N TYR A 239 -13.08 -5.23 1.14
CA TYR A 239 -14.01 -5.56 0.06
C TYR A 239 -13.69 -4.79 -1.22
N GLN A 240 -13.27 -3.52 -1.09
CA GLN A 240 -12.76 -2.72 -2.19
C GLN A 240 -11.60 -3.40 -2.93
N GLN A 241 -10.66 -4.01 -2.21
CA GLN A 241 -9.54 -4.72 -2.84
C GLN A 241 -9.98 -5.98 -3.59
N TYR A 242 -10.93 -6.76 -3.04
CA TYR A 242 -11.48 -7.91 -3.76
C TYR A 242 -12.15 -7.48 -5.06
N MET A 243 -13.02 -6.47 -4.99
CA MET A 243 -13.69 -5.92 -6.18
C MET A 243 -12.69 -5.41 -7.22
N PHE A 244 -11.70 -4.62 -6.79
CA PHE A 244 -10.70 -4.07 -7.69
C PHE A 244 -9.88 -5.15 -8.39
N ALA A 245 -9.34 -6.11 -7.64
CA ALA A 245 -8.48 -7.16 -8.18
C ALA A 245 -9.25 -8.08 -9.13
N PHE A 246 -10.43 -8.53 -8.72
CA PHE A 246 -11.31 -9.35 -9.54
C PHE A 246 -11.66 -8.64 -10.85
N TYR A 247 -12.13 -7.39 -10.76
CA TYR A 247 -12.53 -6.65 -11.96
C TYR A 247 -11.34 -6.43 -12.91
N ARG A 248 -10.14 -6.12 -12.40
CA ARG A 248 -8.93 -5.94 -13.21
C ARG A 248 -8.43 -7.23 -13.89
N HIS A 249 -8.82 -8.41 -13.38
CA HIS A 249 -8.47 -9.69 -13.98
C HIS A 249 -9.43 -10.04 -15.13
N PHE A 250 -10.73 -9.77 -14.94
CA PHE A 250 -11.78 -10.29 -15.82
C PHE A 250 -12.40 -9.26 -16.79
N TYR A 251 -12.17 -7.97 -16.60
CA TYR A 251 -12.74 -6.87 -17.39
C TYR A 251 -11.67 -5.86 -17.85
#